data_AF-A0A0B4BVW2-F1
#
_entry.id   AF-A0A0B4BVW2-F1
#
_cell.length_a   1.000
_cell.length_b   1.000
_cell.length_c   1.000
_cell.angle_alpha   90.00
_cell.angle_beta   90.00
_cell.angle_gamma   90.00
#
_symmetry.space_group_name_H-M   'P 1'
#
loop_
_entity.id
_entity.type
_entity.pdbx_description
1 polymer ?
#
loop_
_entity_poly.entity_id
_entity_poly.type
_entity_poly.pdbx_seq_one_letter_code
_entity_poly.pdbx_strand_id
1 'polypeptide(L)'
;MFATIRTAVTFIVFSLATPALADEVVLTVSGAVEAPAEGSAWEFDMVDLKSLPAERFETTTIWTEGPQQFEGVPLVVLLDHVGATGSTIRAVALNDYAVSIPVADAVEGGPIVAYGRNGDEMSVRDKGPLWIVYPFDDNEIYKSEEYYSRSIWQLDRIELVTEN
;
A
#
# COMPACT_ATOMS: atom_id res chain seq x y z
N MET A 1 -33.04 -43.87 53.98
CA MET A 1 -33.75 -42.77 53.29
C MET A 1 -32.71 -41.72 52.92
N PHE A 2 -32.70 -41.33 51.65
CA PHE A 2 -31.65 -40.68 50.85
C PHE A 2 -31.15 -39.31 51.33
N ALA A 3 -29.88 -38.97 51.07
CA ALA A 3 -29.49 -38.02 50.01
C ALA A 3 -27.98 -37.67 50.06
N THR A 4 -27.26 -37.96 48.96
CA THR A 4 -25.87 -37.55 48.73
C THR A 4 -25.88 -36.32 47.82
N ILE A 5 -25.38 -35.18 48.29
CA ILE A 5 -25.29 -33.94 47.51
C ILE A 5 -24.02 -33.99 46.65
N ARG A 6 -24.20 -34.05 45.32
CA ARG A 6 -23.14 -33.88 44.34
C ARG A 6 -23.05 -32.40 43.98
N THR A 7 -22.03 -31.70 44.47
CA THR A 7 -21.71 -30.34 44.04
C THR A 7 -21.13 -30.38 42.62
N ALA A 8 -21.88 -29.88 41.64
CA ALA A 8 -21.37 -29.65 40.29
C ALA A 8 -20.65 -28.30 40.26
N VAL A 9 -19.37 -28.30 39.87
CA VAL A 9 -18.58 -27.09 39.64
C VAL A 9 -18.72 -26.74 38.15
N THR A 10 -19.47 -25.68 37.85
CA THR A 10 -19.58 -25.12 36.50
C THR A 10 -18.38 -24.21 36.24
N PHE A 11 -17.47 -24.64 35.36
CA PHE A 11 -16.43 -23.77 34.82
C PHE A 11 -17.04 -22.84 33.77
N ILE A 12 -17.14 -21.55 34.08
CA ILE A 12 -17.44 -20.50 33.10
C ILE A 12 -16.11 -20.19 32.40
N VAL A 13 -16.00 -20.57 31.12
CA VAL A 13 -14.90 -20.14 30.25
C VAL A 13 -15.22 -18.72 29.82
N PHE A 14 -14.52 -17.74 30.41
CA PHE A 14 -14.59 -16.34 30.00
C PHE A 14 -13.65 -16.16 28.81
N SER A 15 -14.20 -16.14 27.60
CA SER A 15 -13.43 -15.84 26.39
C SER A 15 -13.12 -14.34 26.40
N LEU A 16 -11.89 -13.98 26.79
CA LEU A 16 -11.40 -12.62 26.67
C LEU A 16 -11.17 -12.34 25.18
N ALA A 17 -12.08 -11.59 24.56
CA ALA A 17 -11.83 -10.99 23.27
C ALA A 17 -10.68 -9.99 23.45
N THR A 18 -9.49 -10.35 22.99
CA THR A 18 -8.37 -9.42 22.85
C THR A 18 -8.75 -8.42 21.75
N PRO A 19 -8.76 -7.10 22.01
CA PRO A 19 -8.82 -6.14 20.91
C PRO A 19 -7.60 -6.41 20.02
N ALA A 20 -7.83 -6.66 18.73
CA ALA A 20 -6.76 -6.65 17.75
C ALA A 20 -6.14 -5.25 17.80
N LEU A 21 -4.85 -5.17 18.11
CA LEU A 21 -4.09 -3.94 17.89
C LEU A 21 -3.98 -3.83 16.38
N ALA A 22 -4.85 -3.01 15.76
CA ALA A 22 -4.65 -2.62 14.37
C ALA A 22 -3.40 -1.73 14.32
N ASP A 23 -2.44 -2.09 13.48
CA ASP A 23 -1.26 -1.26 13.25
C ASP A 23 -1.66 0.05 12.54
N GLU A 24 -0.77 1.05 12.53
CA GLU A 24 -1.03 2.34 11.90
C GLU A 24 -1.24 2.18 10.39
N VAL A 25 -2.37 2.69 9.88
CA VAL A 25 -2.68 2.70 8.44
C VAL A 25 -1.65 3.57 7.71
N VAL A 26 -0.93 2.99 6.76
CA VAL A 26 0.09 3.67 5.95
C VAL A 26 -0.40 3.98 4.54
N LEU A 27 -1.43 3.29 4.05
CA LEU A 27 -2.05 3.54 2.75
C LEU A 27 -3.56 3.36 2.81
N THR A 28 -4.29 4.35 2.29
CA THR A 28 -5.72 4.24 2.03
C THR A 28 -6.00 4.24 0.53
N VAL A 29 -6.78 3.27 0.04
CA VAL A 29 -7.20 3.18 -1.37
C VAL A 29 -8.71 3.25 -1.47
N SER A 30 -9.23 4.17 -2.29
CA SER A 30 -10.66 4.48 -2.36
C SER A 30 -11.09 4.85 -3.79
N GLY A 31 -12.39 5.15 -3.96
CA GLY A 31 -12.95 5.59 -5.24
C GLY A 31 -13.52 4.43 -6.03
N ALA A 32 -13.19 4.35 -7.32
CA ALA A 32 -13.62 3.28 -8.22
C ALA A 32 -12.83 1.98 -7.96
N VAL A 33 -13.10 1.34 -6.82
CA VAL A 33 -12.54 0.06 -6.35
C VAL A 33 -13.66 -0.86 -5.85
N GLU A 34 -13.40 -2.16 -5.74
CA GLU A 34 -14.34 -3.08 -5.09
C GLU A 34 -14.48 -2.74 -3.61
N ALA A 35 -15.68 -2.97 -3.06
CA ALA A 35 -15.94 -2.66 -1.65
C ALA A 35 -15.12 -3.61 -0.75
N PRO A 36 -14.36 -3.07 0.23
CA PRO A 36 -13.67 -3.90 1.21
C PRO A 36 -14.68 -4.63 2.11
N ALA A 37 -14.20 -5.61 2.89
CA ALA A 37 -15.03 -6.35 3.83
C ALA A 37 -15.71 -5.45 4.88
N GLU A 38 -15.02 -4.38 5.29
CA GLU A 38 -15.51 -3.37 6.22
C GLU A 38 -15.11 -1.97 5.74
N GLY A 39 -16.00 -0.98 5.87
CA GLY A 39 -15.72 0.42 5.51
C GLY A 39 -16.01 0.80 4.05
N SER A 40 -15.52 1.97 3.65
CA SER A 40 -15.70 2.54 2.30
C SER A 40 -14.40 2.68 1.51
N ALA A 41 -13.27 2.25 2.08
CA ALA A 41 -11.95 2.32 1.50
C ALA A 41 -11.11 1.14 2.01
N TRP A 42 -10.18 0.67 1.19
CA TRP A 42 -9.17 -0.29 1.62
C TRP A 42 -8.13 0.46 2.45
N GLU A 43 -7.90 0.00 3.66
CA GLU A 43 -6.87 0.52 4.55
C GLU A 43 -5.81 -0.56 4.71
N PHE A 44 -4.55 -0.19 4.49
CA PHE A 44 -3.40 -1.08 4.64
C PHE A 44 -2.50 -0.52 5.73
N ASP A 45 -2.22 -1.34 6.73
CA ASP A 45 -1.02 -1.14 7.54
C ASP A 45 0.22 -1.69 6.80
N MET A 46 1.40 -1.53 7.39
CA MET A 46 2.65 -1.98 6.76
C MET A 46 2.73 -3.51 6.65
N VAL A 47 2.10 -4.25 7.57
CA VAL A 47 2.10 -5.72 7.56
C VAL A 47 1.22 -6.22 6.42
N ASP A 48 0.03 -5.64 6.25
CA ASP A 48 -0.90 -5.94 5.17
C ASP A 48 -0.25 -5.65 3.81
N LEU A 49 0.38 -4.49 3.65
CA LEU A 49 1.03 -4.11 2.40
C LEU A 49 2.19 -5.07 2.05
N LYS A 50 2.99 -5.47 3.03
CA LYS A 50 4.09 -6.44 2.85
C LYS A 50 3.61 -7.88 2.64
N SER A 51 2.34 -8.18 2.92
CA SER A 51 1.75 -9.49 2.66
C SER A 51 1.41 -9.70 1.18
N LEU A 52 1.30 -8.62 0.41
CA LEU A 52 1.07 -8.67 -1.03
C LEU A 52 2.36 -9.10 -1.77
N PRO A 53 2.24 -9.68 -2.98
CA PRO A 53 3.40 -9.97 -3.82
C PRO A 53 4.26 -8.72 -4.01
N ALA A 54 5.55 -8.84 -3.66
CA ALA A 54 6.51 -7.75 -3.74
C ALA A 54 7.51 -7.94 -4.89
N GLU A 55 8.01 -6.84 -5.41
CA GLU A 55 9.06 -6.77 -6.43
C GLU A 55 10.21 -5.88 -5.96
N ARG A 56 11.40 -6.11 -6.52
CA ARG A 56 12.58 -5.28 -6.31
C ARG A 56 13.23 -4.94 -7.65
N PHE A 57 13.66 -3.70 -7.80
CA PHE A 57 14.47 -3.26 -8.93
C PHE A 57 15.51 -2.23 -8.50
N GLU A 58 16.52 -2.00 -9.35
CA GLU A 58 17.54 -0.97 -9.16
C GLU A 58 17.39 0.13 -10.21
N THR A 59 17.37 1.39 -9.79
CA THR A 59 17.32 2.53 -10.71
C THR A 59 17.96 3.78 -10.13
N THR A 60 18.44 4.66 -10.99
CA THR A 60 18.84 6.02 -10.66
C THR A 60 17.63 6.94 -10.65
N THR A 61 17.63 7.92 -9.74
CA THR A 61 16.59 8.95 -9.68
C THR A 61 17.22 10.33 -9.70
N ILE A 62 16.45 11.35 -10.10
CA ILE A 62 16.90 12.75 -10.04
C ILE A 62 16.90 13.33 -8.61
N TRP A 63 16.40 12.59 -7.62
CA TRP A 63 16.25 13.04 -6.24
C TRP A 63 17.19 12.33 -5.25
N THR A 64 18.00 11.39 -5.73
CA THR A 64 18.95 10.58 -4.94
C THR A 64 20.29 10.51 -5.64
N GLU A 65 21.34 10.17 -4.89
CA GLU A 65 22.69 10.02 -5.46
C GLU A 65 22.96 8.56 -5.82
N GLY A 66 23.28 8.29 -7.09
CA GLY A 66 23.62 6.95 -7.58
C GLY A 66 22.43 5.99 -7.69
N PRO A 67 22.69 4.74 -8.10
CA PRO A 67 21.66 3.71 -8.19
C PRO A 67 21.04 3.40 -6.81
N GLN A 68 19.72 3.31 -6.77
CA GLN A 68 18.94 2.94 -5.59
C GLN A 68 18.25 1.61 -5.85
N GLN A 69 18.19 0.75 -4.85
CA GLN A 69 17.35 -0.45 -4.87
C GLN A 69 16.03 -0.13 -4.19
N PHE A 70 14.91 -0.36 -4.86
CA PHE A 70 13.57 -0.20 -4.27
C PHE A 70 12.91 -1.55 -4.07
N GLU A 71 12.09 -1.66 -3.02
CA GLU A 71 11.27 -2.82 -2.70
C GLU A 71 9.85 -2.37 -2.38
N GLY A 72 8.87 -3.03 -2.98
CA GLY A 72 7.47 -2.63 -2.85
C GLY A 72 6.48 -3.57 -3.51
N VAL A 73 5.21 -3.21 -3.40
CA VAL A 73 4.12 -3.90 -4.11
C VAL A 73 4.01 -3.30 -5.52
N PRO A 74 4.03 -4.09 -6.60
CA PRO A 74 3.76 -3.58 -7.94
C PRO A 74 2.41 -2.86 -7.99
N LEU A 75 2.35 -1.72 -8.66
CA LEU A 75 1.12 -0.93 -8.72
C LEU A 75 -0.01 -1.73 -9.37
N VAL A 76 0.31 -2.54 -10.39
CA VAL A 76 -0.65 -3.48 -11.01
C VAL A 76 -1.21 -4.48 -10.00
N VAL A 77 -0.38 -5.05 -9.14
CA VAL A 77 -0.78 -6.02 -8.11
C VAL A 77 -1.68 -5.35 -7.07
N LEU A 78 -1.36 -4.14 -6.65
CA LEU A 78 -2.19 -3.39 -5.70
C LEU A 78 -3.57 -3.09 -6.31
N LEU A 79 -3.61 -2.61 -7.55
CA LEU A 79 -4.87 -2.29 -8.23
C LEU A 79 -5.74 -3.52 -8.48
N ASP A 80 -5.14 -4.64 -8.85
CA ASP A 80 -5.83 -5.92 -8.99
C ASP A 80 -6.39 -6.40 -7.64
N HIS A 81 -5.60 -6.26 -6.56
CA HIS A 81 -6.02 -6.67 -5.21
C HIS A 81 -7.27 -5.93 -4.73
N VAL A 82 -7.36 -4.63 -4.99
CA VAL A 82 -8.51 -3.81 -4.57
C VAL A 82 -9.66 -3.82 -5.60
N GLY A 83 -9.54 -4.56 -6.70
CA GLY A 83 -10.53 -4.58 -7.77
C GLY A 83 -10.76 -3.21 -8.40
N ALA A 84 -9.69 -2.48 -8.72
CA ALA A 84 -9.78 -1.14 -9.29
C ALA A 84 -10.47 -1.14 -10.66
N THR A 85 -11.39 -0.19 -10.86
CA THR A 85 -12.16 0.01 -12.12
C THR A 85 -12.08 1.44 -12.66
N GLY A 86 -11.36 2.33 -11.97
CA GLY A 86 -11.08 3.69 -12.44
C GLY A 86 -10.13 3.72 -13.64
N SER A 87 -10.05 4.88 -14.30
CA SER A 87 -9.11 5.12 -15.41
C SER A 87 -7.85 5.87 -14.96
N THR A 88 -7.95 6.60 -13.85
CA THR A 88 -6.92 7.51 -13.36
C THR A 88 -6.72 7.31 -11.87
N ILE A 89 -5.47 7.15 -11.47
CA ILE A 89 -5.00 7.05 -10.09
C ILE A 89 -4.62 8.46 -9.65
N ARG A 90 -5.36 9.01 -8.70
CA ARG A 90 -4.95 10.22 -7.99
C ARG A 90 -4.18 9.79 -6.75
N ALA A 91 -2.86 9.89 -6.82
CA ALA A 91 -1.95 9.56 -5.72
C ALA A 91 -1.66 10.81 -4.90
N VAL A 92 -1.79 10.73 -3.57
CA VAL A 92 -1.71 11.85 -2.65
C VAL A 92 -0.68 11.55 -1.55
N ALA A 93 0.13 12.57 -1.23
CA ALA A 93 1.13 12.50 -0.17
C ALA A 93 0.63 13.12 1.14
N LEU A 94 1.34 12.84 2.24
CA LEU A 94 1.09 13.34 3.60
C LEU A 94 0.94 14.87 3.71
N ASN A 95 1.44 15.63 2.74
CA ASN A 95 1.34 17.09 2.68
C ASN A 95 0.24 17.59 1.71
N ASP A 96 -0.69 16.72 1.34
CA ASP A 96 -1.78 16.93 0.38
C ASP A 96 -1.34 17.27 -1.05
N TYR A 97 -0.06 17.14 -1.38
CA TYR A 97 0.39 17.16 -2.77
C TYR A 97 -0.14 15.94 -3.50
N ALA A 98 -0.66 16.12 -4.71
CA ALA A 98 -1.27 15.04 -5.48
C ALA A 98 -0.78 15.05 -6.94
N VAL A 99 -0.66 13.85 -7.50
CA VAL A 99 -0.32 13.61 -8.90
C VAL A 99 -1.37 12.68 -9.52
N SER A 100 -1.53 12.79 -10.84
CA SER A 100 -2.42 11.92 -11.61
C SER A 100 -1.60 10.94 -12.45
N ILE A 101 -1.86 9.66 -12.26
CA ILE A 101 -1.21 8.54 -12.95
C ILE A 101 -2.28 7.78 -13.73
N PRO A 102 -2.17 7.61 -15.05
CA PRO A 102 -3.08 6.74 -15.80
C PRO A 102 -3.01 5.31 -15.23
N VAL A 103 -4.16 4.65 -15.07
CA VAL A 103 -4.17 3.22 -14.68
C VAL A 103 -3.42 2.35 -15.69
N ALA A 104 -3.34 2.80 -16.95
CA ALA A 104 -2.56 2.16 -17.99
C ALA A 104 -1.03 2.12 -17.72
N ASP A 105 -0.51 2.94 -16.80
CA ASP A 105 0.89 2.87 -16.37
C ASP A 105 1.15 1.67 -15.44
N ALA A 106 0.11 1.15 -14.78
CA ALA A 106 0.21 0.00 -13.87
C ALA A 106 0.30 -1.30 -14.67
N VAL A 107 1.52 -1.65 -15.09
CA VAL A 107 1.84 -2.85 -15.86
C VAL A 107 2.87 -3.72 -15.13
N GLU A 108 3.01 -4.98 -15.56
CA GLU A 108 4.10 -5.86 -15.11
C GLU A 108 5.47 -5.24 -15.44
N GLY A 109 6.38 -5.20 -14.47
CA GLY A 109 7.66 -4.49 -14.57
C GLY A 109 7.53 -2.97 -14.65
N GLY A 110 6.37 -2.42 -14.32
CA GLY A 110 6.09 -0.99 -14.26
C GLY A 110 6.37 -0.40 -12.87
N PRO A 111 5.63 0.65 -12.46
CA PRO A 111 5.84 1.29 -11.17
C PRO A 111 5.43 0.39 -10.01
N ILE A 112 6.10 0.59 -8.87
CA ILE A 112 5.78 -0.05 -7.59
C ILE A 112 5.40 1.00 -6.54
N VAL A 113 4.58 0.61 -5.57
CA VAL A 113 4.45 1.31 -4.28
C VAL A 113 5.56 0.80 -3.36
N ALA A 114 6.70 1.48 -3.38
CA ALA A 114 7.86 1.13 -2.58
C ALA A 114 7.63 1.47 -1.11
N TYR A 115 7.94 0.52 -0.23
CA TYR A 115 8.03 0.70 1.23
C TYR A 115 9.46 0.55 1.75
N GLY A 116 10.37 0.02 0.91
CA GLY A 116 11.78 -0.17 1.22
C GLY A 116 12.71 0.47 0.19
N ARG A 117 13.85 0.97 0.65
CA ARG A 117 14.92 1.50 -0.20
C ARG A 117 16.28 1.10 0.36
N ASN A 118 17.13 0.52 -0.48
CA ASN A 118 18.48 0.05 -0.15
C ASN A 118 18.53 -0.92 1.05
N GLY A 119 17.49 -1.74 1.20
CA GLY A 119 17.38 -2.75 2.26
C GLY A 119 16.76 -2.27 3.57
N ASP A 120 16.45 -0.96 3.68
CA ASP A 120 15.86 -0.36 4.87
C ASP A 120 14.44 0.19 4.58
N GLU A 121 13.62 0.32 5.63
CA GLU A 121 12.35 1.02 5.55
C GLU A 121 12.57 2.53 5.38
N MET A 122 11.69 3.18 4.62
CA MET A 122 11.78 4.62 4.39
C MET A 122 11.10 5.40 5.51
N SER A 123 11.86 6.28 6.19
CA SER A 123 11.27 7.22 7.15
C SER A 123 10.58 8.40 6.44
N VAL A 124 9.65 9.09 7.09
CA VAL A 124 9.02 10.31 6.53
C VAL A 124 10.06 11.36 6.11
N ARG A 125 11.15 11.52 6.88
CA ARG A 125 12.23 12.46 6.55
C ARG A 125 13.04 12.02 5.34
N ASP A 126 12.97 10.75 4.99
CA ASP A 126 13.69 10.13 3.89
C ASP A 126 12.74 9.54 2.84
N LYS A 127 11.76 10.36 2.44
CA LYS A 127 10.82 10.05 1.33
C LYS A 127 9.87 8.86 1.59
N GLY A 128 9.74 8.40 2.82
CA GLY A 128 8.76 7.38 3.23
C GLY A 128 7.45 7.95 3.78
N PRO A 129 6.53 7.11 4.30
CA PRO A 129 6.67 5.66 4.42
C PRO A 129 6.59 4.94 3.07
N LEU A 130 5.90 5.55 2.10
CA LEU A 130 5.67 4.97 0.78
C LEU A 130 6.09 5.91 -0.35
N TRP A 131 6.51 5.31 -1.47
CA TRP A 131 6.88 6.03 -2.68
C TRP A 131 6.43 5.27 -3.93
N ILE A 132 5.61 5.90 -4.79
CA ILE A 132 5.39 5.39 -6.16
C ILE A 132 6.62 5.70 -7.01
N VAL A 133 7.33 4.66 -7.44
CA VAL A 133 8.59 4.79 -8.20
C VAL A 133 8.56 3.90 -9.43
N TYR A 134 9.01 4.45 -10.55
CA TYR A 134 9.15 3.75 -11.83
C TYR A 134 10.58 3.21 -11.96
N PRO A 135 10.79 2.09 -12.68
CA PRO A 135 12.13 1.59 -12.99
C PRO A 135 12.74 2.41 -14.14
N PHE A 136 13.16 3.63 -13.84
CA PHE A 136 13.58 4.62 -14.84
C PHE A 136 14.70 4.13 -15.76
N ASP A 137 15.58 3.26 -15.26
CA ASP A 137 16.72 2.73 -16.02
C ASP A 137 16.38 1.50 -16.89
N ASP A 138 15.26 0.83 -16.62
CA ASP A 138 14.86 -0.37 -17.36
C ASP A 138 14.15 -0.03 -18.67
N ASN A 139 13.52 1.15 -18.74
CA ASN A 139 12.83 1.61 -19.94
C ASN A 139 12.99 3.12 -20.17
N GLU A 140 13.55 3.50 -21.32
CA GLU A 140 13.76 4.89 -21.70
C GLU A 140 12.47 5.72 -21.73
N ILE A 141 11.30 5.10 -21.91
CA ILE A 141 10.02 5.81 -21.86
C ILE A 141 9.83 6.53 -20.52
N TYR A 142 10.32 5.94 -19.43
CA TYR A 142 10.22 6.48 -18.07
C TYR A 142 11.20 7.64 -17.82
N LYS A 143 12.21 7.86 -18.69
CA LYS A 143 13.18 8.95 -18.55
C LYS A 143 12.65 10.27 -19.12
N SER A 144 11.43 10.63 -18.76
CA SER A 144 10.78 11.88 -19.19
C SER A 144 10.24 12.66 -17.98
N GLU A 145 10.08 13.97 -18.15
CA GLU A 145 9.51 14.85 -17.12
C GLU A 145 8.12 14.36 -16.68
N GLU A 146 7.34 13.77 -17.59
CA GLU A 146 6.02 13.21 -17.32
C GLU A 146 6.09 12.11 -16.26
N TYR A 147 6.93 11.09 -16.43
CA TYR A 147 7.04 9.99 -15.46
C TYR A 147 7.75 10.41 -14.18
N TYR A 148 8.73 11.31 -14.25
CA TYR A 148 9.31 11.87 -13.03
C TYR A 148 8.27 12.64 -12.22
N SER A 149 7.36 13.37 -12.88
CA SER A 149 6.28 14.10 -12.20
C SER A 149 5.23 13.17 -11.56
N ARG A 150 5.09 11.94 -12.06
CA ARG A 150 4.19 10.91 -11.52
C ARG A 150 4.78 10.16 -10.33
N SER A 151 6.08 10.26 -10.09
CA SER A 151 6.71 9.62 -8.94
C SER A 151 6.50 10.46 -7.68
N ILE A 152 5.81 9.89 -6.69
CA ILE A 152 5.36 10.60 -5.50
C ILE A 152 5.78 9.85 -4.23
N TRP A 153 6.54 10.53 -3.38
CA TRP A 153 6.95 10.03 -2.07
C TRP A 153 6.04 10.55 -0.97
N GLN A 154 6.19 10.01 0.25
CA GLN A 154 5.27 10.27 1.36
C GLN A 154 3.82 9.94 0.99
N LEU A 155 3.62 8.95 0.12
CA LEU A 155 2.28 8.52 -0.30
C LEU A 155 1.53 7.98 0.92
N ASP A 156 0.29 8.42 1.11
CA ASP A 156 -0.63 7.91 2.13
C ASP A 156 -2.02 7.57 1.57
N ARG A 157 -2.39 8.12 0.41
CA ARG A 157 -3.70 7.90 -0.18
C ARG A 157 -3.66 7.73 -1.70
N ILE A 158 -4.47 6.79 -2.18
CA ILE A 158 -4.79 6.60 -3.59
C ILE A 158 -6.31 6.72 -3.76
N GLU A 159 -6.73 7.52 -4.72
CA GLU A 159 -8.12 7.66 -5.14
C GLU A 159 -8.25 7.25 -6.60
N LEU A 160 -9.02 6.19 -6.89
CA LEU A 160 -9.33 5.77 -8.25
C LEU A 160 -10.49 6.60 -8.78
N VAL A 161 -10.26 7.28 -9.90
CA VAL A 161 -11.24 8.17 -10.55
C VAL A 161 -11.58 7.62 -11.94
N THR A 162 -12.85 7.68 -12.29
CA THR A 162 -13.33 7.44 -13.65
C THR A 162 -13.48 8.80 -14.33
N GLU A 163 -12.64 9.09 -15.32
CA GLU A 163 -12.87 10.24 -16.19
C GLU A 163 -14.01 9.91 -17.16
N ASN A 164 -14.97 10.83 -17.26
CA ASN A 164 -16.24 10.67 -17.98
C ASN A 164 -16.18 11.32 -19.37
#